data_AF-A0A2H0QJH2-F1
#
_entry.id   AF-A0A2H0QJH2-F1
#
_cell.length_a   1.000
_cell.length_b   1.000
_cell.length_c   1.000
_cell.angle_alpha   90.00
_cell.angle_beta   90.00
_cell.angle_gamma   90.00
#
_symmetry.space_group_name_H-M   'P 1'
#
loop_
_entity.id
_entity.type
_entity.pdbx_description
1 polymer ?
#
loop_
_entity_poly.entity_id
_entity_poly.type
_entity_poly.pdbx_seq_one_letter_code
_entity_poly.pdbx_strand_id
1 'polypeptide(L)'
;MENKIAKHWIILAITALGLSGIFSILLVVGRTTDLLDFLGIEDAFKVSLIVHVNLGVLVWFLSMAVAVSFSYYKTSERTYGSWLILPLSMSWAGALLIALAGFIPPKEVFTNNYIPIIDSWPFSSGMYFLCSFMPVMFMLIAFNKKIPIMIKSLPWILIIGVLILYYNVFMQDDEFPVSHAYYESLFWGFGHILQFAYVQLMLICWVILSNHLGLKLIKNQKLENAIFLLPVAFLAITTPYIIFSYPIDSAEYTQAFTHQMIWGASLAAIPFGVMLLIRLFQNFNPKNPLYSALLFSFLLFALGAGLGGAAAKSLLIDGDITTIIPAHYHGSTIGITVALMGFAYYFFRINSRAANTQIWMYSIGQIMYIIALAIQGGHGAARKTAGVEGLDIPSWVIHMQRSGGLLVLIGGFMFVWLVFANLWRNRQLSR
;
A
#
# COMPACT_ATOMS: atom_id res chain seq x y z
N MET A 1 11.73 25.95 0.56
CA MET A 1 12.42 25.10 1.54
C MET A 1 11.63 23.81 1.67
N GLU A 2 12.22 22.68 1.28
CA GLU A 2 11.61 21.35 1.44
C GLU A 2 11.51 21.01 2.93
N ASN A 3 10.36 20.52 3.40
CA ASN A 3 10.24 20.01 4.77
C ASN A 3 11.21 18.82 4.94
N LYS A 4 12.28 19.01 5.73
CA LYS A 4 13.33 18.01 5.94
C LYS A 4 12.76 16.70 6.48
N ILE A 5 11.79 16.72 7.39
CA ILE A 5 11.18 15.49 7.91
C ILE A 5 10.43 14.75 6.81
N ALA A 6 9.55 15.44 6.07
CA ALA A 6 8.82 14.82 4.97
C ALA A 6 9.78 14.13 3.98
N LYS A 7 10.89 14.80 3.64
CA LYS A 7 11.94 14.26 2.79
C LYS A 7 12.52 12.93 3.31
N HIS A 8 12.87 12.84 4.59
CA HIS A 8 13.44 11.61 5.15
C HIS A 8 12.43 10.46 5.18
N TRP A 9 11.15 10.74 5.44
CA TRP A 9 10.08 9.73 5.34
C TRP A 9 9.86 9.25 3.92
N ILE A 10 9.93 10.13 2.92
CA ILE A 10 9.88 9.71 1.50
C ILE A 10 11.08 8.82 1.17
N ILE A 11 12.28 9.14 1.67
CA ILE A 11 13.47 8.30 1.44
C ILE A 11 13.30 6.92 2.09
N LEU A 12 12.81 6.84 3.33
CA LEU A 12 12.47 5.57 3.99
C LEU A 12 11.50 4.76 3.14
N ALA A 13 10.41 5.40 2.70
CA ALA A 13 9.40 4.77 1.89
C ALA A 13 10.01 4.20 0.58
N ILE A 14 10.73 5.02 -0.19
CA ILE A 14 11.31 4.59 -1.47
C ILE A 14 12.34 3.48 -1.27
N THR A 15 13.09 3.52 -0.16
CA THR A 15 14.04 2.47 0.19
C THR A 15 13.32 1.16 0.49
N ALA A 16 12.24 1.19 1.28
CA ALA A 16 11.41 0.02 1.54
C ALA A 16 10.80 -0.56 0.25
N LEU A 17 10.30 0.30 -0.64
CA LEU A 17 9.79 -0.13 -1.95
C LEU A 17 10.90 -0.76 -2.83
N GLY A 18 12.11 -0.19 -2.83
CA GLY A 18 13.26 -0.74 -3.55
C GLY A 18 13.68 -2.12 -3.00
N LEU A 19 13.76 -2.26 -1.68
CA LEU A 19 14.05 -3.55 -1.03
C LEU A 19 12.95 -4.58 -1.32
N SER A 20 11.68 -4.18 -1.24
CA SER A 20 10.54 -5.01 -1.63
C SER A 20 10.68 -5.52 -3.07
N GLY A 21 11.13 -4.68 -4.01
CA GLY A 21 11.39 -5.07 -5.39
C GLY A 21 12.52 -6.09 -5.58
N ILE A 22 13.50 -6.16 -4.66
CA ILE A 22 14.51 -7.21 -4.67
C ILE A 22 13.88 -8.56 -4.28
N PHE A 23 13.04 -8.58 -3.24
CA PHE A 23 12.32 -9.79 -2.83
C PHE A 23 11.30 -10.25 -3.89
N SER A 24 10.72 -9.37 -4.71
CA SER A 24 9.86 -9.80 -5.81
C SER A 24 10.62 -10.52 -6.92
N ILE A 25 11.91 -10.24 -7.13
CA ILE A 25 12.74 -11.04 -8.05
C ILE A 25 12.85 -12.48 -7.53
N LEU A 26 13.06 -12.66 -6.22
CA LEU A 26 13.11 -13.99 -5.59
C LEU A 26 11.78 -14.73 -5.76
N LEU A 27 10.65 -14.03 -5.67
CA LEU A 27 9.33 -14.62 -5.94
C LEU A 27 9.16 -15.06 -7.39
N VAL A 28 9.65 -14.28 -8.35
CA VAL A 28 9.58 -14.64 -9.77
C VAL A 28 10.47 -15.86 -10.04
N VAL A 29 11.70 -15.86 -9.55
CA VAL A 29 12.63 -17.01 -9.68
C VAL A 29 12.02 -18.26 -9.04
N GLY A 30 11.46 -18.12 -7.84
CA GLY A 30 10.79 -19.20 -7.11
C GLY A 30 9.57 -19.80 -7.79
N ARG A 31 8.99 -19.13 -8.79
CA ARG A 31 7.89 -19.65 -9.62
C ARG A 31 8.36 -20.34 -10.90
N THR A 32 9.63 -20.20 -11.26
CA THR A 32 10.15 -20.65 -12.55
C THR A 32 11.07 -21.86 -12.47
N THR A 33 11.57 -22.18 -11.27
CA THR A 33 12.63 -23.16 -11.13
C THR A 33 12.52 -23.89 -9.79
N ASP A 34 12.82 -25.19 -9.78
CA ASP A 34 13.19 -25.97 -8.59
C ASP A 34 14.47 -25.44 -7.91
N LEU A 35 14.99 -24.27 -8.33
CA LEU A 35 16.21 -23.65 -7.84
C LEU A 35 16.11 -23.28 -6.35
N LEU A 36 14.91 -22.99 -5.84
CA LEU A 36 14.72 -22.77 -4.40
C LEU A 36 14.87 -24.06 -3.60
N ASP A 37 14.37 -25.18 -4.14
CA ASP A 37 14.57 -26.51 -3.57
C ASP A 37 16.05 -26.93 -3.68
N PHE A 38 16.71 -26.60 -4.79
CA PHE A 38 18.16 -26.81 -5.00
C PHE A 38 19.03 -25.99 -4.02
N LEU A 39 18.59 -24.78 -3.65
CA LEU A 39 19.28 -23.95 -2.66
C LEU A 39 19.00 -24.40 -1.22
N GLY A 40 18.12 -25.39 -1.00
CA GLY A 40 17.79 -25.92 0.32
C GLY A 40 17.14 -24.91 1.26
N ILE A 41 16.53 -23.85 0.71
CA ILE A 41 15.87 -22.82 1.51
C ILE A 41 14.38 -23.18 1.61
N GLU A 42 14.04 -23.98 2.62
CA GLU A 42 12.64 -24.22 2.98
C GLU A 42 11.90 -22.88 3.15
N ASP A 43 10.67 -22.82 2.64
CA ASP A 43 9.81 -21.63 2.70
C ASP A 43 10.36 -20.33 2.07
N ALA A 44 11.43 -20.36 1.27
CA ALA A 44 12.01 -19.17 0.64
C ALA A 44 11.00 -18.31 -0.13
N PHE A 45 10.05 -18.95 -0.82
CA PHE A 45 8.96 -18.28 -1.51
C PHE A 45 8.05 -17.54 -0.52
N LYS A 46 7.62 -18.19 0.57
CA LYS A 46 6.74 -17.59 1.58
C LYS A 46 7.45 -16.46 2.33
N VAL A 47 8.70 -16.68 2.74
CA VAL A 47 9.54 -15.65 3.38
C VAL A 47 9.68 -14.42 2.48
N SER A 48 10.03 -14.63 1.19
CA SER A 48 10.15 -13.55 0.23
C SER A 48 8.83 -12.82 0.02
N LEU A 49 7.70 -13.54 0.02
CA LEU A 49 6.37 -12.97 -0.11
C LEU A 49 6.06 -12.07 1.09
N ILE A 50 6.33 -12.55 2.30
CA ILE A 50 6.08 -11.83 3.54
C ILE A 50 6.90 -10.53 3.60
N VAL A 51 8.20 -10.60 3.30
CA VAL A 51 9.07 -9.41 3.30
C VAL A 51 8.67 -8.44 2.18
N HIS A 52 8.39 -8.96 0.98
CA HIS A 52 7.95 -8.16 -0.16
C HIS A 52 6.70 -7.33 0.18
N VAL A 53 5.67 -7.97 0.74
CA VAL A 53 4.39 -7.32 1.06
C VAL A 53 4.56 -6.33 2.23
N ASN A 54 5.23 -6.70 3.31
CA ASN A 54 5.42 -5.79 4.44
C ASN A 54 6.23 -4.54 4.05
N LEU A 55 7.29 -4.67 3.27
CA LEU A 55 8.07 -3.51 2.83
C LEU A 55 7.33 -2.71 1.73
N GLY A 56 6.75 -3.39 0.75
CA GLY A 56 6.17 -2.80 -0.45
C GLY A 56 4.77 -2.23 -0.27
N VAL A 57 4.05 -2.64 0.77
CA VAL A 57 2.70 -2.14 1.11
C VAL A 57 2.75 -1.44 2.46
N LEU A 58 3.03 -2.15 3.55
CA LEU A 58 2.91 -1.60 4.91
C LEU A 58 3.89 -0.44 5.15
N VAL A 59 5.20 -0.68 5.02
CA VAL A 59 6.22 0.35 5.28
C VAL A 59 6.16 1.46 4.24
N TRP A 60 6.05 1.10 2.96
CA TRP A 60 5.93 2.06 1.84
C TRP A 60 4.75 3.01 2.04
N PHE A 61 3.54 2.50 2.24
CA PHE A 61 2.34 3.35 2.35
C PHE A 61 2.30 4.15 3.64
N LEU A 62 2.62 3.55 4.78
CA LEU A 62 2.58 4.28 6.05
C LEU A 62 3.67 5.36 6.12
N SER A 63 4.85 5.10 5.58
CA SER A 63 5.90 6.12 5.50
C SER A 63 5.52 7.26 4.55
N MET A 64 4.85 6.95 3.42
CA MET A 64 4.28 7.97 2.54
C MET A 64 3.12 8.74 3.19
N ALA A 65 2.28 8.09 4.00
CA ALA A 65 1.23 8.73 4.78
C ALA A 65 1.80 9.80 5.72
N VAL A 66 2.87 9.47 6.44
CA VAL A 66 3.58 10.43 7.30
C VAL A 66 4.20 11.54 6.43
N ALA A 67 4.91 11.19 5.36
CA ALA A 67 5.56 12.16 4.48
C ALA A 67 4.59 13.19 3.87
N VAL A 68 3.50 12.72 3.26
CA VAL A 68 2.48 13.57 2.63
C VAL A 68 1.89 14.51 3.67
N SER A 69 1.57 13.99 4.86
CA SER A 69 1.02 14.80 5.94
C SER A 69 1.99 15.87 6.44
N PHE A 70 3.27 15.53 6.63
CA PHE A 70 4.29 16.48 7.05
C PHE A 70 4.69 17.47 5.95
N SER A 71 4.46 17.18 4.67
CA SER A 71 4.70 18.14 3.59
C SER A 71 3.83 19.41 3.71
N TYR A 72 2.67 19.32 4.38
CA TYR A 72 1.77 20.44 4.69
C TYR A 72 2.04 21.09 6.05
N TYR A 73 2.96 20.52 6.83
CA TYR A 73 3.33 21.06 8.13
C TYR A 73 4.25 22.27 7.94
N LYS A 74 3.68 23.48 8.10
CA LYS A 74 4.45 24.74 8.13
C LYS A 74 5.04 24.92 9.53
N THR A 75 6.28 24.51 9.72
CA THR A 75 7.08 24.92 10.89
C THR A 75 8.35 25.61 10.48
N SER A 76 8.77 26.60 11.28
CA SER A 76 10.11 27.14 11.19
C SER A 76 11.11 26.01 11.43
N GLU A 77 12.19 25.98 10.64
CA GLU A 77 13.21 24.90 10.68
C GLU A 77 13.86 24.70 12.06
N ARG A 78 13.67 25.66 12.99
CA ARG A 78 14.21 25.65 14.36
C ARG A 78 13.46 24.74 15.34
N THR A 79 12.28 24.23 15.00
CA THR A 79 11.42 23.43 15.91
C THR A 79 11.33 21.96 15.51
N TYR A 80 12.29 21.42 14.77
CA TYR A 80 12.50 19.98 14.77
C TYR A 80 13.12 19.59 16.11
N GLY A 81 12.27 19.37 17.10
CA GLY A 81 12.74 18.78 18.35
C GLY A 81 13.31 17.38 18.07
N SER A 82 14.35 17.00 18.80
CA SER A 82 14.97 15.66 18.79
C SER A 82 13.95 14.54 18.90
N TRP A 83 12.79 14.80 19.49
CA TRP A 83 11.68 13.86 19.66
C TRP A 83 11.02 13.39 18.34
N LEU A 84 11.11 14.14 17.23
CA LEU A 84 10.62 13.67 15.92
C LEU A 84 11.62 12.75 15.20
N ILE A 85 12.88 12.76 15.63
CA ILE A 85 13.94 11.90 15.09
C ILE A 85 13.72 10.46 15.57
N LEU A 86 13.33 10.28 16.83
CA LEU A 86 13.17 8.95 17.41
C LEU A 86 12.15 8.09 16.62
N PRO A 87 10.91 8.55 16.33
CA PRO A 87 9.97 7.75 15.53
C PRO A 87 10.48 7.41 14.13
N LEU A 88 11.16 8.34 13.48
CA LEU A 88 11.76 8.13 12.17
C LEU A 88 12.89 7.07 12.24
N SER A 89 13.81 7.20 13.19
CA SER A 89 14.91 6.26 13.38
C SER A 89 14.42 4.86 13.73
N MET A 90 13.42 4.74 14.60
CA MET A 90 12.81 3.45 14.94
C MET A 90 12.09 2.83 13.73
N SER A 91 11.45 3.64 12.88
CA SER A 91 10.83 3.15 11.65
C SER A 91 11.86 2.67 10.63
N TRP A 92 13.02 3.33 10.53
CA TRP A 92 14.16 2.84 9.74
C TRP A 92 14.69 1.51 10.27
N ALA A 93 14.90 1.42 11.58
CA ALA A 93 15.33 0.17 12.22
C ALA A 93 14.31 -0.94 11.97
N GLY A 94 13.01 -0.64 12.08
CA GLY A 94 11.95 -1.60 11.84
C GLY A 94 11.92 -2.13 10.41
N ALA A 95 12.00 -1.24 9.42
CA ALA A 95 12.08 -1.64 8.01
C ALA A 95 13.33 -2.48 7.71
N LEU A 96 14.48 -2.11 8.27
CA LEU A 96 15.72 -2.87 8.10
C LEU A 96 15.62 -4.26 8.73
N LEU A 97 15.08 -4.38 9.95
CA LEU A 97 14.92 -5.65 10.63
C LEU A 97 13.96 -6.60 9.89
N ILE A 98 12.87 -6.08 9.32
CA ILE A 98 11.97 -6.85 8.44
C ILE A 98 12.71 -7.35 7.20
N ALA A 99 13.52 -6.49 6.56
CA ALA A 99 14.31 -6.91 5.41
C ALA A 99 15.34 -7.99 5.77
N LEU A 100 16.01 -7.85 6.91
CA LEU A 100 17.00 -8.82 7.41
C LEU A 100 16.37 -10.15 7.82
N ALA A 101 15.12 -10.14 8.31
CA ALA A 101 14.39 -11.37 8.63
C ALA A 101 14.25 -12.31 7.41
N GLY A 102 14.26 -11.76 6.19
CA GLY A 102 14.23 -12.55 4.96
C GLY A 102 15.44 -13.44 4.72
N PHE A 103 16.53 -13.24 5.47
CA PHE A 103 17.78 -14.00 5.35
C PHE A 103 18.09 -14.86 6.58
N ILE A 104 17.16 -14.93 7.54
CA ILE A 104 17.32 -15.70 8.77
C ILE A 104 16.30 -16.85 8.75
N PRO A 105 16.72 -18.11 9.00
CA PRO A 105 15.80 -19.23 9.07
C PRO A 105 14.66 -18.95 10.07
N PRO A 106 13.40 -18.97 9.62
CA PRO A 106 12.26 -18.73 10.50
C PRO A 106 11.96 -19.95 11.35
N LYS A 107 11.31 -19.76 12.50
CA LYS A 107 10.68 -20.87 13.23
C LYS A 107 9.43 -21.34 12.51
N GLU A 108 8.61 -20.39 12.08
CA GLU A 108 7.37 -20.61 11.35
C GLU A 108 7.04 -19.38 10.48
N VAL A 109 6.26 -19.59 9.42
CA VAL A 109 5.81 -18.54 8.51
C VAL A 109 4.29 -18.54 8.37
N PHE A 110 3.68 -17.40 8.65
CA PHE A 110 2.23 -17.22 8.60
C PHE A 110 1.87 -16.31 7.44
N THR A 111 1.26 -16.88 6.40
CA THR A 111 0.82 -16.14 5.21
C THR A 111 -0.59 -15.58 5.38
N ASN A 112 -0.98 -15.15 6.59
CA ASN A 112 -2.30 -14.58 6.84
C ASN A 112 -2.53 -13.30 6.01
N ASN A 113 -3.79 -12.87 5.92
CA ASN A 113 -4.17 -11.67 5.20
C ASN A 113 -3.64 -10.39 5.88
N TYR A 114 -3.44 -9.36 5.05
CA TYR A 114 -2.97 -8.01 5.42
C TYR A 114 -1.52 -7.92 5.88
N ILE A 115 -1.20 -8.46 7.06
CA ILE A 115 0.12 -8.36 7.69
C ILE A 115 0.60 -9.79 7.97
N PRO A 116 1.22 -10.44 6.97
CA PRO A 116 1.73 -11.78 7.17
C PRO A 116 3.02 -11.73 8.01
N ILE A 117 3.29 -12.79 8.76
CA ILE A 117 4.26 -12.80 9.86
C ILE A 117 5.34 -13.86 9.63
N ILE A 118 6.59 -13.50 9.94
CA ILE A 118 7.69 -14.46 10.11
C ILE A 118 7.94 -14.58 11.61
N ASP A 119 7.83 -15.79 12.17
CA ASP A 119 8.24 -16.03 13.55
C ASP A 119 9.77 -16.05 13.64
N SER A 120 10.33 -14.87 13.90
CA SER A 120 11.74 -14.63 14.11
C SER A 120 11.93 -13.35 14.92
N TRP A 121 12.98 -13.30 15.75
CA TRP A 121 13.26 -12.12 16.57
C TRP A 121 13.47 -10.82 15.76
N PRO A 122 14.12 -10.80 14.56
CA PRO A 122 14.28 -9.57 13.80
C PRO A 122 12.91 -9.09 13.27
N PHE A 123 12.10 -9.99 12.72
CA PHE A 123 10.80 -9.62 12.18
C PHE A 123 9.89 -9.04 13.26
N SER A 124 9.74 -9.73 14.39
CA SER A 124 8.89 -9.29 15.51
C SER A 124 9.38 -7.96 16.11
N SER A 125 10.69 -7.79 16.26
CA SER A 125 11.27 -6.50 16.71
C SER A 125 11.00 -5.38 15.71
N GLY A 126 11.10 -5.69 14.41
CA GLY A 126 10.85 -4.70 13.36
C GLY A 126 9.39 -4.26 13.30
N MET A 127 8.46 -5.20 13.41
CA MET A 127 7.03 -4.93 13.53
C MET A 127 6.72 -4.12 14.79
N TYR A 128 7.31 -4.45 15.93
CA TYR A 128 7.15 -3.70 17.16
C TYR A 128 7.56 -2.23 17.00
N PHE A 129 8.70 -1.95 16.37
CA PHE A 129 9.12 -0.57 16.13
C PHE A 129 8.18 0.19 15.20
N LEU A 130 7.70 -0.43 14.12
CA LEU A 130 6.76 0.23 13.21
C LEU A 130 5.43 0.51 13.90
N CYS A 131 4.83 -0.51 14.52
CA CYS A 131 3.52 -0.42 15.17
C CYS A 131 3.52 0.50 16.40
N SER A 132 4.66 0.69 17.08
CA SER A 132 4.73 1.56 18.26
C SER A 132 5.06 3.01 17.91
N PHE A 133 5.93 3.25 16.93
CA PHE A 133 6.47 4.59 16.70
C PHE A 133 5.81 5.35 15.53
N MET A 134 5.33 4.66 14.48
CA MET A 134 4.59 5.36 13.42
C MET A 134 3.28 6.00 13.91
N PRO A 135 2.46 5.37 14.79
CA PRO A 135 1.23 6.00 15.28
C PRO A 135 1.43 7.32 16.01
N VAL A 136 2.59 7.49 16.67
CA VAL A 136 2.96 8.77 17.29
C VAL A 136 2.94 9.90 16.25
N MET A 137 3.46 9.64 15.04
CA MET A 137 3.45 10.63 13.96
C MET A 137 2.02 10.98 13.53
N PHE A 138 1.14 9.98 13.41
CA PHE A 138 -0.26 10.21 13.02
C PHE A 138 -1.03 11.01 14.08
N MET A 139 -0.84 10.74 15.37
CA MET A 139 -1.46 11.50 16.45
C MET A 139 -1.09 12.99 16.40
N LEU A 140 0.19 13.30 16.18
CA LEU A 140 0.66 14.69 16.06
C LEU A 140 -0.01 15.44 14.92
N ILE A 141 -0.21 14.77 13.78
CA ILE A 141 -0.85 15.37 12.60
C ILE A 141 -2.35 15.55 12.84
N ALA A 142 -3.03 14.49 13.32
CA ALA A 142 -4.47 14.44 13.53
C ALA A 142 -4.99 15.63 14.36
N PHE A 143 -4.29 15.97 15.45
CA PHE A 143 -4.72 17.00 16.38
C PHE A 143 -4.09 18.38 16.12
N ASN A 144 -3.25 18.53 15.10
CA ASN A 144 -2.63 19.82 14.81
C ASN A 144 -3.60 20.77 14.10
N LYS A 145 -4.04 21.85 14.76
CA LYS A 145 -5.00 22.83 14.21
C LYS A 145 -4.57 23.47 12.88
N LYS A 146 -3.27 23.51 12.55
CA LYS A 146 -2.76 24.14 11.31
C LYS A 146 -2.81 23.22 10.09
N ILE A 147 -3.02 21.91 10.28
CA ILE A 147 -3.12 20.95 9.18
C ILE A 147 -4.55 20.95 8.60
N PRO A 148 -4.71 21.03 7.26
CA PRO A 148 -6.02 21.00 6.61
C PRO A 148 -6.80 19.71 6.92
N ILE A 149 -8.14 19.82 6.93
CA ILE A 149 -9.05 18.69 7.20
C ILE A 149 -8.82 17.53 6.23
N MET A 150 -8.66 17.83 4.93
CA MET A 150 -8.29 16.83 3.91
C MET A 150 -7.12 15.96 4.37
N ILE A 151 -6.04 16.56 4.89
CA ILE A 151 -4.85 15.83 5.33
C ILE A 151 -5.12 15.05 6.62
N LYS A 152 -5.92 15.61 7.55
CA LYS A 152 -6.28 14.96 8.83
C LYS A 152 -7.18 13.75 8.68
N SER A 153 -7.93 13.64 7.58
CA SER A 153 -8.79 12.48 7.32
C SER A 153 -8.00 11.17 7.41
N LEU A 154 -6.79 11.14 6.86
CA LEU A 154 -5.90 9.98 6.85
C LEU A 154 -5.44 9.53 8.25
N PRO A 155 -4.77 10.36 9.08
CA PRO A 155 -4.34 9.94 10.40
C PRO A 155 -5.51 9.60 11.33
N TRP A 156 -6.72 10.17 11.15
CA TRP A 156 -7.89 9.73 11.92
C TRP A 156 -8.31 8.29 11.58
N ILE A 157 -8.32 7.90 10.30
CA ILE A 157 -8.57 6.50 9.89
C ILE A 157 -7.51 5.58 10.48
N LEU A 158 -6.24 5.98 10.42
CA LEU A 158 -5.13 5.18 10.97
C LEU A 158 -5.22 5.02 12.50
N ILE A 159 -5.65 6.07 13.22
CA ILE A 159 -5.90 5.98 14.66
C ILE A 159 -7.01 4.97 14.96
N ILE A 160 -8.12 5.01 14.22
CA ILE A 160 -9.21 4.02 14.36
C ILE A 160 -8.66 2.60 14.12
N GLY A 161 -7.86 2.41 13.08
CA GLY A 161 -7.24 1.12 12.78
C GLY A 161 -6.34 0.63 13.92
N VAL A 162 -5.46 1.49 14.43
CA VAL A 162 -4.58 1.15 15.56
C VAL A 162 -5.39 0.80 16.82
N LEU A 163 -6.46 1.53 17.12
CA LEU A 163 -7.36 1.19 18.22
C LEU A 163 -7.99 -0.20 18.04
N ILE A 164 -8.37 -0.58 16.82
CA ILE A 164 -8.87 -1.93 16.53
C ILE A 164 -7.80 -3.00 16.67
N LEU A 165 -6.57 -2.74 16.21
CA LEU A 165 -5.47 -3.66 16.43
C LEU A 165 -5.27 -3.93 17.93
N TYR A 166 -5.19 -2.87 18.75
CA TYR A 166 -5.04 -3.03 20.19
C TYR A 166 -6.25 -3.71 20.83
N TYR A 167 -7.47 -3.36 20.43
CA TYR A 167 -8.68 -4.04 20.89
C TYR A 167 -8.61 -5.55 20.61
N ASN A 168 -8.24 -5.95 19.39
CA ASN A 168 -8.09 -7.36 19.04
C ASN A 168 -7.01 -8.05 19.88
N VAL A 169 -5.86 -7.40 20.14
CA VAL A 169 -4.84 -7.94 21.06
C VAL A 169 -5.42 -8.19 22.46
N PHE A 170 -6.22 -7.25 23.00
CA PHE A 170 -6.80 -7.37 24.34
C PHE A 170 -7.95 -8.38 24.44
N MET A 171 -8.65 -8.64 23.32
CA MET A 171 -9.78 -9.57 23.27
C MET A 171 -9.38 -10.97 22.85
N GLN A 172 -8.12 -11.16 22.45
CA GLN A 172 -7.59 -12.46 22.13
C GLN A 172 -7.50 -13.32 23.39
N ASP A 173 -8.04 -14.53 23.34
CA ASP A 173 -7.92 -15.50 24.42
C ASP A 173 -6.45 -15.92 24.58
N ASP A 174 -5.93 -15.87 25.81
CA ASP A 174 -4.56 -16.28 26.15
C ASP A 174 -4.30 -17.77 25.82
N GLU A 175 -5.35 -18.59 25.79
CA GLU A 175 -5.28 -20.00 25.41
C GLU A 175 -5.30 -20.21 23.88
N PHE A 176 -5.59 -19.18 23.08
CA PHE A 176 -5.65 -19.31 21.63
C PHE A 176 -4.24 -19.52 21.03
N PRO A 177 -3.96 -20.66 20.39
CA PRO A 177 -2.62 -20.97 19.95
C PRO A 177 -2.17 -20.04 18.83
N VAL A 178 -0.91 -19.58 18.91
CA VAL A 178 -0.25 -18.86 17.82
C VAL A 178 -0.29 -19.75 16.57
N SER A 179 -0.99 -19.28 15.55
CA SER A 179 -1.33 -20.04 14.37
C SER A 179 -1.73 -19.08 13.23
N HIS A 180 -1.96 -19.61 12.03
CA HIS A 180 -2.54 -18.82 10.95
C HIS A 180 -3.87 -18.16 11.36
N ALA A 181 -4.75 -18.90 12.05
CA ALA A 181 -6.04 -18.40 12.51
C ALA A 181 -5.89 -17.24 13.52
N TYR A 182 -4.89 -17.31 14.40
CA TYR A 182 -4.57 -16.26 15.37
C TYR A 182 -4.25 -14.94 14.67
N TYR A 183 -3.40 -14.99 13.63
CA TYR A 183 -3.04 -13.77 12.90
C TYR A 183 -4.15 -13.28 11.97
N GLU A 184 -5.01 -14.17 11.46
CA GLU A 184 -6.24 -13.76 10.76
C GLU A 184 -7.15 -12.96 11.70
N SER A 185 -7.53 -13.48 12.88
CA SER A 185 -8.41 -12.77 13.83
C SER A 185 -7.79 -11.44 14.28
N LEU A 186 -6.48 -11.44 14.54
CA LEU A 186 -5.77 -10.25 14.99
C LEU A 186 -5.78 -9.14 13.94
N PHE A 187 -5.48 -9.46 12.68
CA PHE A 187 -5.23 -8.45 11.65
C PHE A 187 -6.43 -8.17 10.73
N TRP A 188 -7.50 -8.96 10.75
CA TRP A 188 -8.60 -8.80 9.79
C TRP A 188 -9.25 -7.41 9.85
N GLY A 189 -9.74 -7.01 11.02
CA GLY A 189 -10.42 -5.72 11.20
C GLY A 189 -9.48 -4.53 10.97
N PHE A 190 -8.29 -4.57 11.55
CA PHE A 190 -7.25 -3.57 11.33
C PHE A 190 -6.86 -3.45 9.85
N GLY A 191 -6.66 -4.58 9.18
CA GLY A 191 -6.27 -4.67 7.79
C GLY A 191 -7.30 -4.10 6.82
N HIS A 192 -8.59 -4.30 7.10
CA HIS A 192 -9.68 -3.66 6.36
C HIS A 192 -9.64 -2.14 6.54
N ILE A 193 -9.47 -1.64 7.77
CA ILE A 193 -9.35 -0.20 8.04
C ILE A 193 -8.09 0.39 7.38
N LEU A 194 -6.98 -0.35 7.31
CA LEU A 194 -5.80 0.07 6.55
C LEU A 194 -6.11 0.32 5.07
N GLN A 195 -7.00 -0.47 4.45
CA GLN A 195 -7.38 -0.23 3.04
C GLN A 195 -8.05 1.14 2.87
N PHE A 196 -8.90 1.56 3.83
CA PHE A 196 -9.44 2.92 3.83
C PHE A 196 -8.34 3.97 3.91
N ALA A 197 -7.35 3.77 4.79
CA ALA A 197 -6.23 4.70 4.91
C ALA A 197 -5.42 4.79 3.61
N TYR A 198 -5.18 3.68 2.93
CA TYR A 198 -4.42 3.66 1.68
C TYR A 198 -5.18 4.34 0.53
N VAL A 199 -6.48 4.09 0.41
CA VAL A 199 -7.34 4.83 -0.53
C VAL A 199 -7.35 6.31 -0.17
N GLN A 200 -7.48 6.66 1.11
CA GLN A 200 -7.50 8.04 1.57
C GLN A 200 -6.21 8.78 1.20
N LEU A 201 -5.07 8.12 1.38
CA LEU A 201 -3.74 8.61 1.00
C LEU A 201 -3.63 8.84 -0.51
N MET A 202 -4.13 7.91 -1.33
CA MET A 202 -4.17 8.07 -2.79
C MET A 202 -5.01 9.29 -3.19
N LEU A 203 -6.20 9.46 -2.61
CA LEU A 203 -7.08 10.61 -2.90
C LEU A 203 -6.44 11.94 -2.52
N ILE A 204 -5.74 11.99 -1.38
CA ILE A 204 -4.94 13.16 -1.01
C ILE A 204 -3.90 13.45 -2.10
N CYS A 205 -3.16 12.44 -2.55
CA CYS A 205 -2.17 12.59 -3.61
C CYS A 205 -2.81 13.06 -4.94
N TRP A 206 -3.98 12.52 -5.30
CA TRP A 206 -4.72 12.96 -6.48
C TRP A 206 -5.05 14.45 -6.42
N VAL A 207 -5.55 14.94 -5.29
CA VAL A 207 -5.87 16.37 -5.11
C VAL A 207 -4.60 17.22 -5.16
N ILE A 208 -3.51 16.81 -4.50
CA ILE A 208 -2.23 17.53 -4.52
C ILE A 208 -1.70 17.67 -5.95
N LEU A 209 -1.60 16.56 -6.68
CA LEU A 209 -1.08 16.55 -8.04
C LEU A 209 -2.00 17.30 -9.01
N SER A 210 -3.32 17.13 -8.88
CA SER A 210 -4.30 17.83 -9.70
C SER A 210 -4.25 19.34 -9.49
N ASN A 211 -4.06 19.79 -8.24
CA ASN A 211 -3.90 21.20 -7.93
C ASN A 211 -2.60 21.77 -8.50
N HIS A 212 -1.50 21.01 -8.44
CA HIS A 212 -0.23 21.41 -9.07
C HIS A 212 -0.36 21.55 -10.60
N LEU A 213 -1.16 20.69 -11.25
CA LEU A 213 -1.44 20.75 -12.68
C LEU A 213 -2.53 21.78 -13.06
N GLY A 214 -3.09 22.51 -12.08
CA GLY A 214 -4.15 23.50 -12.33
C GLY A 214 -5.55 22.92 -12.60
N LEU A 215 -5.73 21.61 -12.43
CA LEU A 215 -6.98 20.90 -12.77
C LEU A 215 -8.12 21.15 -11.77
N LYS A 216 -7.80 21.38 -10.49
CA LYS A 216 -8.73 21.58 -9.35
C LYS A 216 -9.98 20.68 -9.42
N LEU A 217 -9.91 19.51 -8.77
CA LEU A 217 -10.98 18.50 -8.82
C LEU A 217 -12.29 19.04 -8.27
N ILE A 218 -12.29 19.50 -7.02
CA ILE A 218 -13.45 20.10 -6.35
C ILE A 218 -13.10 21.56 -6.03
N LYS A 219 -13.83 22.51 -6.61
CA LYS A 219 -13.52 23.95 -6.44
C LYS A 219 -13.92 24.48 -5.04
N ASN A 220 -14.95 23.91 -4.43
CA ASN A 220 -15.46 24.34 -3.14
C ASN A 220 -14.74 23.58 -2.01
N GLN A 221 -13.92 24.28 -1.22
CA GLN A 221 -13.14 23.68 -0.13
C GLN A 221 -14.00 23.00 0.94
N LYS A 222 -15.19 23.53 1.25
CA LYS A 222 -16.08 22.93 2.25
C LYS A 222 -16.61 21.58 1.76
N LEU A 223 -17.00 21.51 0.48
CA LEU A 223 -17.45 20.27 -0.15
C LEU A 223 -16.30 19.25 -0.27
N GLU A 224 -15.12 19.69 -0.68
CA GLU A 224 -13.92 18.84 -0.72
C GLU A 224 -13.66 18.22 0.66
N ASN A 225 -13.62 19.05 1.71
CA ASN A 225 -13.43 18.58 3.07
C ASN A 225 -14.55 17.63 3.52
N ALA A 226 -15.81 17.91 3.19
CA ALA A 226 -16.93 17.04 3.53
C ALA A 226 -16.76 15.65 2.91
N ILE A 227 -16.39 15.56 1.63
CA ILE A 227 -16.14 14.29 0.95
C ILE A 227 -14.99 13.52 1.61
N PHE A 228 -13.89 14.21 1.97
CA PHE A 228 -12.77 13.62 2.72
C PHE A 228 -13.16 13.09 4.11
N LEU A 229 -14.21 13.64 4.73
CA LEU A 229 -14.69 13.20 6.03
C LEU A 229 -15.68 12.03 5.95
N LEU A 230 -16.27 11.74 4.79
CA LEU A 230 -17.26 10.66 4.67
C LEU A 230 -16.70 9.29 5.10
N PRO A 231 -15.51 8.84 4.64
CA PRO A 231 -14.97 7.55 5.07
C PRO A 231 -14.63 7.53 6.56
N VAL A 232 -14.17 8.66 7.10
CA VAL A 232 -13.85 8.80 8.54
C VAL A 232 -15.12 8.65 9.38
N ALA A 233 -16.18 9.39 9.04
CA ALA A 233 -17.45 9.34 9.74
C ALA A 233 -18.11 7.95 9.63
N PHE A 234 -18.03 7.34 8.45
CA PHE A 234 -18.52 5.98 8.22
C PHE A 234 -17.82 4.97 9.13
N LEU A 235 -16.48 4.99 9.19
CA LEU A 235 -15.70 4.12 10.09
C LEU A 235 -15.99 4.41 11.56
N ALA A 236 -16.09 5.67 11.96
CA ALA A 236 -16.36 6.06 13.34
C ALA A 236 -17.71 5.52 13.87
N ILE A 237 -18.67 5.25 12.99
CA ILE A 237 -19.98 4.68 13.35
C ILE A 237 -19.96 3.15 13.23
N THR A 238 -19.49 2.64 12.09
CA THR A 238 -19.60 1.21 11.77
C THR A 238 -18.59 0.35 12.51
N THR A 239 -17.37 0.84 12.76
CA THR A 239 -16.34 0.08 13.47
C THR A 239 -16.75 -0.27 14.90
N PRO A 240 -17.21 0.68 15.75
CA PRO A 240 -17.74 0.36 17.07
C PRO A 240 -18.92 -0.62 17.01
N TYR A 241 -19.83 -0.44 16.05
CA TYR A 241 -20.96 -1.35 15.87
C TYR A 241 -20.50 -2.80 15.64
N ILE A 242 -19.51 -3.01 14.77
CA ILE A 242 -19.00 -4.36 14.46
C ILE A 242 -18.37 -5.00 15.70
N ILE A 243 -17.48 -4.30 16.39
CA ILE A 243 -16.74 -4.89 17.53
C ILE A 243 -17.64 -5.15 18.75
N PHE A 244 -18.74 -4.42 18.92
CA PHE A 244 -19.69 -4.68 20.00
C PHE A 244 -20.76 -5.71 19.63
N SER A 245 -20.88 -6.08 18.34
CA SER A 245 -21.91 -7.01 17.87
C SER A 245 -21.38 -8.42 17.63
N TYR A 246 -20.10 -8.57 17.30
CA TYR A 246 -19.53 -9.83 16.83
C TYR A 246 -18.20 -10.17 17.52
N PRO A 247 -18.00 -11.42 17.98
CA PRO A 247 -16.70 -11.90 18.49
C PRO A 247 -15.61 -11.82 17.42
N ILE A 248 -14.36 -11.55 17.82
CA ILE A 248 -13.23 -11.32 16.89
C ILE A 248 -12.85 -12.54 16.03
N ASP A 249 -13.22 -13.73 16.47
CA ASP A 249 -12.96 -15.02 15.83
C ASP A 249 -14.16 -15.53 15.00
N SER A 250 -15.25 -14.76 14.95
CA SER A 250 -16.48 -15.13 14.24
C SER A 250 -16.43 -14.84 12.73
N ALA A 251 -17.21 -15.62 11.97
CA ALA A 251 -17.41 -15.38 10.54
C ALA A 251 -18.14 -14.05 10.29
N GLU A 252 -19.05 -13.67 11.19
CA GLU A 252 -19.83 -12.43 11.11
C GLU A 252 -18.94 -11.20 11.26
N TYR A 253 -17.95 -11.21 12.17
CA TYR A 253 -16.94 -10.15 12.29
C TYR A 253 -16.16 -9.99 10.99
N THR A 254 -15.73 -11.12 10.43
CA THR A 254 -14.99 -11.19 9.17
C THR A 254 -15.80 -10.57 8.03
N GLN A 255 -17.04 -11.03 7.85
CA GLN A 255 -17.96 -10.54 6.82
C GLN A 255 -18.31 -9.06 7.00
N ALA A 256 -18.54 -8.62 8.24
CA ALA A 256 -18.93 -7.25 8.52
C ALA A 256 -17.81 -6.25 8.17
N PHE A 257 -16.55 -6.55 8.48
CA PHE A 257 -15.41 -5.73 8.06
C PHE A 257 -15.21 -5.76 6.53
N THR A 258 -15.43 -6.89 5.87
CA THR A 258 -15.40 -6.97 4.41
C THR A 258 -16.46 -6.10 3.77
N HIS A 259 -17.71 -6.16 4.25
CA HIS A 259 -18.78 -5.28 3.77
C HIS A 259 -18.52 -3.81 4.10
N GLN A 260 -17.99 -3.50 5.29
CA GLN A 260 -17.58 -2.16 5.67
C GLN A 260 -16.64 -1.57 4.61
N MET A 261 -15.61 -2.32 4.21
CA MET A 261 -14.67 -1.89 3.16
C MET A 261 -15.33 -1.71 1.80
N ILE A 262 -16.15 -2.67 1.37
CA ILE A 262 -16.85 -2.62 0.07
C ILE A 262 -17.66 -1.32 -0.06
N TRP A 263 -18.43 -0.98 0.96
CA TRP A 263 -19.31 0.19 0.93
C TRP A 263 -18.55 1.49 1.25
N GLY A 264 -17.76 1.49 2.31
CA GLY A 264 -17.19 2.71 2.90
C GLY A 264 -16.04 3.30 2.10
N ALA A 265 -15.16 2.48 1.51
CA ALA A 265 -13.99 2.98 0.78
C ALA A 265 -14.39 3.73 -0.51
N SER A 266 -15.57 3.42 -1.05
CA SER A 266 -16.10 4.03 -2.27
C SER A 266 -16.61 5.46 -2.08
N LEU A 267 -17.00 5.84 -0.85
CA LEU A 267 -17.71 7.09 -0.55
C LEU A 267 -16.94 8.35 -0.99
N ALA A 268 -15.62 8.36 -0.80
CA ALA A 268 -14.75 9.44 -1.27
C ALA A 268 -14.16 9.14 -2.65
N ALA A 269 -13.85 7.87 -2.94
CA ALA A 269 -13.16 7.49 -4.17
C ALA A 269 -13.99 7.78 -5.43
N ILE A 270 -15.30 7.53 -5.40
CA ILE A 270 -16.20 7.76 -6.55
C ILE A 270 -16.25 9.24 -6.95
N PRO A 271 -16.64 10.19 -6.07
CA PRO A 271 -16.75 11.59 -6.47
C PRO A 271 -15.42 12.20 -6.92
N PHE A 272 -14.30 11.86 -6.25
CA PHE A 272 -12.97 12.31 -6.69
C PHE A 272 -12.55 11.66 -8.01
N GLY A 273 -12.81 10.37 -8.20
CA GLY A 273 -12.47 9.64 -9.43
C GLY A 273 -13.21 10.16 -10.65
N VAL A 274 -14.53 10.40 -10.53
CA VAL A 274 -15.35 10.99 -11.60
C VAL A 274 -14.80 12.37 -11.98
N MET A 275 -14.55 13.23 -10.98
CA MET A 275 -14.02 14.57 -11.26
C MET A 275 -12.60 14.53 -11.83
N LEU A 276 -11.75 13.63 -11.35
CA LEU A 276 -10.41 13.44 -11.89
C LEU A 276 -10.47 13.05 -13.37
N LEU A 277 -11.29 12.06 -13.72
CA LEU A 277 -11.44 11.59 -15.10
C LEU A 277 -11.90 12.72 -16.03
N ILE A 278 -12.94 13.46 -15.63
CA ILE A 278 -13.43 14.63 -16.39
C ILE A 278 -12.31 15.64 -16.62
N ARG A 279 -11.54 15.98 -15.57
CA ARG A 279 -10.48 16.98 -15.66
C ARG A 279 -9.30 16.54 -16.50
N LEU A 280 -8.91 15.26 -16.43
CA LEU A 280 -7.86 14.70 -17.26
C LEU A 280 -8.24 14.75 -18.74
N PHE A 281 -9.47 14.34 -19.09
CA PHE A 281 -9.96 14.44 -20.47
C PHE A 281 -10.00 15.87 -21.00
N GLN A 282 -10.44 16.82 -20.18
CA GLN A 282 -10.45 18.24 -20.55
C GLN A 282 -9.05 18.83 -20.75
N ASN A 283 -8.01 18.23 -20.16
CA ASN A 283 -6.65 18.79 -20.11
C ASN A 283 -5.61 17.73 -20.47
N PHE A 284 -5.81 17.06 -21.61
CA PHE A 284 -4.98 15.94 -22.03
C PHE A 284 -3.49 16.33 -22.15
N ASN A 285 -2.62 15.73 -21.33
CA ASN A 285 -1.18 15.99 -21.35
C ASN A 285 -0.34 14.74 -20.98
N PRO A 286 -0.33 13.70 -21.83
CA PRO A 286 0.35 12.42 -21.53
C PRO A 286 1.88 12.51 -21.53
N LYS A 287 2.47 13.67 -21.84
CA LYS A 287 3.92 13.90 -21.78
C LYS A 287 4.38 14.30 -20.39
N ASN A 288 3.48 14.77 -19.52
CA ASN A 288 3.80 15.15 -18.16
C ASN A 288 3.74 13.91 -17.24
N PRO A 289 4.82 13.57 -16.51
CA PRO A 289 4.84 12.40 -15.63
C PRO A 289 3.79 12.44 -14.52
N LEU A 290 3.44 13.63 -14.00
CA LEU A 290 2.42 13.78 -12.96
C LEU A 290 1.01 13.57 -13.52
N TYR A 291 0.76 14.01 -14.75
CA TYR A 291 -0.49 13.72 -15.46
C TYR A 291 -0.62 12.21 -15.70
N SER A 292 0.45 11.57 -16.21
CA SER A 292 0.47 10.12 -16.43
C SER A 292 0.27 9.36 -15.13
N ALA A 293 0.87 9.80 -14.02
CA ALA A 293 0.69 9.18 -12.71
C ALA A 293 -0.77 9.26 -12.24
N LEU A 294 -1.44 10.41 -12.41
CA LEU A 294 -2.87 10.55 -12.11
C LEU A 294 -3.73 9.62 -12.97
N LEU A 295 -3.50 9.61 -14.27
CA LEU A 295 -4.25 8.78 -15.22
C LEU A 295 -4.10 7.29 -14.88
N PHE A 296 -2.87 6.80 -14.74
CA PHE A 296 -2.65 5.38 -14.47
C PHE A 296 -3.02 4.97 -13.06
N SER A 297 -2.85 5.84 -12.07
CA SER A 297 -3.36 5.59 -10.72
C SER A 297 -4.89 5.39 -10.75
N PHE A 298 -5.63 6.26 -11.47
CA PHE A 298 -7.07 6.09 -11.68
C PHE A 298 -7.40 4.79 -12.41
N LEU A 299 -6.76 4.50 -13.54
CA LEU A 299 -7.07 3.32 -14.35
C LEU A 299 -6.80 2.01 -13.60
N LEU A 300 -5.65 1.90 -12.91
CA LEU A 300 -5.30 0.73 -12.12
C LEU A 300 -6.24 0.56 -10.92
N PHE A 301 -6.55 1.64 -10.21
CA PHE A 301 -7.48 1.60 -9.09
C PHE A 301 -8.89 1.21 -9.54
N ALA A 302 -9.36 1.75 -10.68
CA ALA A 302 -10.65 1.40 -11.26
C ALA A 302 -10.69 -0.07 -11.72
N LEU A 303 -9.59 -0.57 -12.32
CA LEU A 303 -9.45 -1.98 -12.69
C LEU A 303 -9.52 -2.89 -11.44
N GLY A 304 -8.78 -2.55 -10.38
CA GLY A 304 -8.82 -3.26 -9.11
C GLY A 304 -10.22 -3.24 -8.49
N ALA A 305 -10.83 -2.06 -8.36
CA ALA A 305 -12.18 -1.90 -7.81
C ALA A 305 -13.23 -2.68 -8.62
N GLY A 306 -13.13 -2.70 -9.95
CA GLY A 306 -14.02 -3.49 -10.82
C GLY A 306 -13.93 -5.00 -10.59
N LEU A 307 -12.76 -5.51 -10.19
CA LEU A 307 -12.57 -6.90 -9.78
C LEU A 307 -13.02 -7.18 -8.33
N GLY A 308 -13.33 -6.14 -7.55
CA GLY A 308 -13.64 -6.25 -6.12
C GLY A 308 -14.85 -7.12 -5.82
N GLY A 309 -15.91 -7.07 -6.64
CA GLY A 309 -17.09 -7.94 -6.47
C GLY A 309 -16.76 -9.42 -6.68
N ALA A 310 -15.97 -9.75 -7.71
CA ALA A 310 -15.50 -11.11 -7.96
C ALA A 310 -14.54 -11.59 -6.86
N ALA A 311 -13.65 -10.71 -6.37
CA ALA A 311 -12.76 -11.01 -5.26
C ALA A 311 -13.52 -11.23 -3.95
N ALA A 312 -14.53 -10.40 -3.65
CA ALA A 312 -15.39 -10.55 -2.48
C ALA A 312 -16.18 -11.87 -2.54
N LYS A 313 -16.71 -12.25 -3.72
CA LYS A 313 -17.31 -13.56 -3.91
C LYS A 313 -16.29 -14.68 -3.63
N SER A 314 -15.10 -14.60 -4.23
CA SER A 314 -14.06 -15.60 -4.02
C SER A 314 -13.62 -15.70 -2.56
N LEU A 315 -13.67 -14.61 -1.80
CA LEU A 315 -13.31 -14.57 -0.39
C LEU A 315 -14.42 -15.14 0.50
N LEU A 316 -15.66 -14.68 0.31
CA LEU A 316 -16.78 -14.95 1.22
C LEU A 316 -17.52 -16.26 0.91
N ILE A 317 -17.49 -16.71 -0.34
CA ILE A 317 -18.22 -17.91 -0.80
C ILE A 317 -17.23 -19.02 -1.13
N ASP A 318 -16.19 -18.70 -1.91
CA ASP A 318 -15.27 -19.71 -2.41
C ASP A 318 -14.06 -19.96 -1.48
N GLY A 319 -13.97 -19.30 -0.31
CA GLY A 319 -12.96 -19.61 0.71
C GLY A 319 -11.54 -19.10 0.45
N ASP A 320 -11.38 -17.95 -0.22
CA ASP A 320 -10.09 -17.25 -0.36
C ASP A 320 -9.03 -17.96 -1.25
N ILE A 321 -9.50 -18.68 -2.26
CA ILE A 321 -8.69 -19.67 -2.99
C ILE A 321 -7.97 -19.10 -4.22
N THR A 322 -8.58 -18.18 -4.96
CA THR A 322 -8.18 -17.91 -6.35
C THR A 322 -7.26 -16.70 -6.54
N THR A 323 -6.54 -16.65 -7.67
CA THR A 323 -5.73 -15.49 -8.05
C THR A 323 -6.53 -14.23 -8.42
N ILE A 324 -7.86 -14.28 -8.43
CA ILE A 324 -8.73 -13.09 -8.59
C ILE A 324 -8.49 -12.10 -7.44
N ILE A 325 -8.23 -12.62 -6.24
CA ILE A 325 -7.99 -11.79 -5.05
C ILE A 325 -6.69 -10.98 -5.23
N PRO A 326 -5.54 -11.60 -5.60
CA PRO A 326 -4.37 -10.83 -6.02
C PRO A 326 -4.61 -9.90 -7.20
N ALA A 327 -5.38 -10.30 -8.20
CA ALA A 327 -5.68 -9.39 -9.31
C ALA A 327 -6.37 -8.11 -8.80
N HIS A 328 -7.37 -8.24 -7.92
CA HIS A 328 -8.05 -7.11 -7.28
C HIS A 328 -7.08 -6.24 -6.48
N TYR A 329 -6.35 -6.82 -5.52
CA TYR A 329 -5.50 -5.99 -4.65
C TYR A 329 -4.27 -5.47 -5.38
N HIS A 330 -3.74 -6.15 -6.40
CA HIS A 330 -2.70 -5.56 -7.27
C HIS A 330 -3.27 -4.35 -8.03
N GLY A 331 -4.48 -4.41 -8.58
CA GLY A 331 -5.10 -3.20 -9.17
C GLY A 331 -5.23 -2.06 -8.17
N SER A 332 -5.80 -2.33 -6.99
CA SER A 332 -6.04 -1.31 -5.97
C SER A 332 -4.74 -0.73 -5.38
N THR A 333 -3.83 -1.58 -4.88
CA THR A 333 -2.59 -1.16 -4.22
C THR A 333 -1.58 -0.55 -5.20
N ILE A 334 -1.53 -1.00 -6.44
CA ILE A 334 -0.65 -0.39 -7.44
C ILE A 334 -1.24 0.93 -7.92
N GLY A 335 -2.56 1.07 -8.03
CA GLY A 335 -3.21 2.37 -8.23
C GLY A 335 -2.74 3.39 -7.18
N ILE A 336 -2.71 2.98 -5.91
CA ILE A 336 -2.17 3.80 -4.80
C ILE A 336 -0.67 4.07 -5.02
N THR A 337 0.13 3.04 -5.30
CA THR A 337 1.58 3.16 -5.54
C THR A 337 1.92 4.16 -6.64
N VAL A 338 1.20 4.15 -7.76
CA VAL A 338 1.44 5.09 -8.88
C VAL A 338 1.12 6.53 -8.47
N ALA A 339 0.08 6.78 -7.67
CA ALA A 339 -0.16 8.11 -7.10
C ALA A 339 1.00 8.55 -6.18
N LEU A 340 1.53 7.63 -5.38
CA LEU A 340 2.66 7.88 -4.48
C LEU A 340 3.97 8.15 -5.24
N MET A 341 4.24 7.42 -6.32
CA MET A 341 5.35 7.71 -7.24
C MET A 341 5.21 9.12 -7.85
N GLY A 342 4.00 9.47 -8.30
CA GLY A 342 3.67 10.81 -8.77
C GLY A 342 3.92 11.88 -7.69
N PHE A 343 3.49 11.64 -6.45
CA PHE A 343 3.76 12.54 -5.33
C PHE A 343 5.26 12.70 -5.06
N ALA A 344 6.05 11.61 -5.11
CA ALA A 344 7.50 11.68 -4.94
C ALA A 344 8.17 12.52 -6.05
N TYR A 345 7.74 12.33 -7.31
CA TYR A 345 8.20 13.17 -8.43
C TYR A 345 7.81 14.63 -8.27
N TYR A 346 6.60 14.92 -7.80
CA TYR A 346 6.16 16.27 -7.45
C TYR A 346 7.05 16.87 -6.35
N PHE A 347 7.26 16.13 -5.26
CA PHE A 347 8.03 16.59 -4.09
C PHE A 347 9.48 16.91 -4.44
N PHE A 348 10.15 16.04 -5.19
CA PHE A 348 11.53 16.23 -5.64
C PHE A 348 11.66 16.98 -6.96
N ARG A 349 10.56 17.51 -7.50
CA ARG A 349 10.52 18.28 -8.76
C ARG A 349 11.15 17.54 -9.94
N ILE A 350 10.92 16.23 -10.01
CA ILE A 350 11.39 15.37 -11.11
C ILE A 350 10.37 15.47 -12.24
N ASN A 351 10.75 16.17 -13.31
CA ASN A 351 9.94 16.27 -14.52
C ASN A 351 10.83 16.00 -15.74
N SER A 352 10.80 14.76 -16.24
CA SER A 352 11.62 14.33 -17.37
C SER A 352 10.91 13.28 -18.21
N ARG A 353 11.37 13.10 -19.45
CA ARG A 353 10.89 12.02 -20.32
C ARG A 353 11.11 10.65 -19.68
N ALA A 354 12.25 10.44 -19.01
CA ALA A 354 12.55 9.19 -18.31
C ALA A 354 11.56 8.90 -17.17
N ALA A 355 11.19 9.92 -16.39
CA ALA A 355 10.16 9.78 -15.36
C ALA A 355 8.79 9.45 -15.95
N ASN A 356 8.44 10.04 -17.10
CA ASN A 356 7.20 9.71 -17.79
C ASN A 356 7.23 8.26 -18.32
N THR A 357 8.31 7.87 -19.01
CA THR A 357 8.52 6.50 -19.48
C THR A 357 8.43 5.49 -18.33
N GLN A 358 9.02 5.79 -17.17
CA GLN A 358 8.93 4.96 -15.98
C GLN A 358 7.48 4.69 -15.57
N ILE A 359 6.66 5.74 -15.44
CA ILE A 359 5.24 5.61 -15.05
C ILE A 359 4.48 4.75 -16.07
N TRP A 360 4.69 4.99 -17.36
CA TRP A 360 4.06 4.22 -18.44
C TRP A 360 4.46 2.74 -18.40
N MET A 361 5.76 2.44 -18.33
CA MET A 361 6.27 1.07 -18.28
C MET A 361 5.74 0.31 -17.07
N TYR A 362 5.83 0.91 -15.89
CA TYR A 362 5.34 0.31 -14.65
C TYR A 362 3.84 0.03 -14.72
N SER A 363 3.06 1.01 -15.17
CA SER A 363 1.59 0.92 -15.16
C SER A 363 1.05 -0.04 -16.22
N ILE A 364 1.59 -0.03 -17.44
CA ILE A 364 1.22 -0.99 -18.48
C ILE A 364 1.58 -2.42 -18.04
N GLY A 365 2.79 -2.60 -17.49
CA GLY A 365 3.22 -3.89 -16.96
C GLY A 365 2.26 -4.43 -15.89
N GLN A 366 1.79 -3.56 -14.99
CA GLN A 366 0.83 -3.92 -13.96
C GLN A 366 -0.56 -4.26 -14.52
N ILE A 367 -1.07 -3.48 -15.47
CA ILE A 367 -2.34 -3.81 -16.15
C ILE A 367 -2.26 -5.20 -16.80
N MET A 368 -1.15 -5.49 -17.50
CA MET A 368 -0.93 -6.79 -18.10
C MET A 368 -0.93 -7.92 -17.05
N TYR A 369 -0.20 -7.70 -15.96
CA TYR A 369 -0.08 -8.65 -14.86
C TYR A 369 -1.42 -8.92 -14.17
N ILE A 370 -2.19 -7.88 -13.87
CA ILE A 370 -3.51 -7.96 -13.22
C ILE A 370 -4.51 -8.73 -14.08
N ILE A 371 -4.60 -8.38 -15.37
CA ILE A 371 -5.51 -9.06 -16.29
C ILE A 371 -5.15 -10.55 -16.38
N ALA A 372 -3.86 -10.87 -16.48
CA ALA A 372 -3.43 -12.26 -16.52
C ALA A 372 -3.80 -13.02 -15.23
N LEU A 373 -3.59 -12.42 -14.06
CA LEU A 373 -3.99 -13.03 -12.77
C LEU A 373 -5.50 -13.24 -12.67
N ALA A 374 -6.31 -12.30 -13.17
CA ALA A 374 -7.77 -12.40 -13.17
C ALA A 374 -8.23 -13.56 -14.06
N ILE A 375 -7.65 -13.69 -15.26
CA ILE A 375 -7.94 -14.81 -16.17
C ILE A 375 -7.54 -16.14 -15.53
N GLN A 376 -6.31 -16.25 -15.02
CA GLN A 376 -5.84 -17.47 -14.34
C GLN A 376 -6.75 -17.86 -13.17
N GLY A 377 -7.24 -16.87 -12.41
CA GLY A 377 -8.14 -17.13 -11.29
C GLY A 377 -9.52 -17.61 -11.74
N GLY A 378 -10.00 -17.12 -12.88
CA GLY A 378 -11.20 -17.66 -13.54
C GLY A 378 -11.05 -19.12 -14.01
N HIS A 379 -9.81 -19.56 -14.25
CA HIS A 379 -9.47 -20.97 -14.51
C HIS A 379 -9.16 -21.77 -13.23
N GLY A 380 -9.34 -21.20 -12.04
CA GLY A 380 -9.13 -21.89 -10.76
C GLY A 380 -7.71 -21.84 -10.21
N ALA A 381 -6.83 -20.98 -10.74
CA ALA A 381 -5.47 -20.83 -10.20
C ALA A 381 -5.48 -20.41 -8.73
N ALA A 382 -4.78 -21.19 -7.90
CA ALA A 382 -4.65 -20.93 -6.48
C ALA A 382 -3.74 -19.72 -6.21
N ARG A 383 -4.07 -18.94 -5.18
CA ARG A 383 -3.20 -17.85 -4.70
C ARG A 383 -2.19 -18.34 -3.67
N LYS A 384 -1.13 -17.55 -3.44
CA LYS A 384 -0.05 -17.83 -2.47
C LYS A 384 0.74 -19.13 -2.73
N THR A 385 0.57 -19.74 -3.90
CA THR A 385 1.35 -20.88 -4.39
C THR A 385 2.26 -20.45 -5.55
N ALA A 386 3.20 -21.33 -5.90
CA ALA A 386 4.18 -21.08 -6.95
C ALA A 386 3.68 -21.46 -8.35
N GLY A 387 2.78 -22.45 -8.48
CA GLY A 387 2.41 -23.05 -9.75
C GLY A 387 0.93 -22.95 -10.12
N VAL A 388 0.66 -23.13 -11.42
CA VAL A 388 -0.67 -23.27 -12.04
C VAL A 388 -0.79 -24.60 -12.80
N GLU A 389 0.01 -25.59 -12.41
CA GLU A 389 0.09 -26.89 -13.07
C GLU A 389 -1.25 -27.63 -13.02
N GLY A 390 -1.59 -28.31 -14.12
CA GLY A 390 -2.86 -29.05 -14.25
C GLY A 390 -4.06 -28.19 -14.67
N LEU A 391 -3.90 -26.87 -14.81
CA LEU A 391 -4.96 -25.98 -15.30
C LEU A 391 -4.83 -25.70 -16.80
N ASP A 392 -5.96 -25.72 -17.51
CA ASP A 392 -6.03 -25.37 -18.94
C ASP A 392 -6.01 -23.85 -19.12
N ILE A 393 -4.83 -23.24 -18.95
CA ILE A 393 -4.62 -21.79 -19.10
C ILE A 393 -3.93 -21.53 -20.44
N PRO A 394 -4.48 -20.67 -21.31
CA PRO A 394 -3.84 -20.33 -22.58
C PRO A 394 -2.44 -19.76 -22.39
N SER A 395 -1.47 -20.23 -23.19
CA SER A 395 -0.05 -19.84 -23.06
C SER A 395 0.17 -18.32 -23.14
N TRP A 396 -0.61 -17.61 -23.96
CA TRP A 396 -0.52 -16.15 -24.08
C TRP A 396 -0.82 -15.43 -22.76
N VAL A 397 -1.65 -15.99 -21.87
CA VAL A 397 -1.93 -15.44 -20.53
C VAL A 397 -0.70 -15.56 -19.64
N ILE A 398 0.00 -16.69 -19.70
CA ILE A 398 1.25 -16.92 -18.97
C ILE A 398 2.34 -15.96 -19.48
N HIS A 399 2.47 -15.80 -20.79
CA HIS A 399 3.42 -14.86 -21.38
C HIS A 399 3.09 -13.40 -21.05
N MET A 400 1.81 -13.04 -21.01
CA MET A 400 1.33 -11.71 -20.60
C MET A 400 1.67 -11.42 -19.14
N GLN A 401 1.46 -12.38 -18.24
CA GLN A 401 1.88 -12.25 -16.84
C GLN A 401 3.40 -12.03 -16.73
N ARG A 402 4.21 -12.87 -17.39
CA ARG A 402 5.68 -12.80 -17.31
C ARG A 402 6.23 -11.48 -17.87
N SER A 403 5.77 -11.08 -19.05
CA SER A 403 6.17 -9.82 -19.68
C SER A 403 5.69 -8.61 -18.89
N GLY A 404 4.46 -8.65 -18.38
CA GLY A 404 3.94 -7.64 -17.46
C GLY A 404 4.84 -7.49 -16.23
N GLY A 405 5.12 -8.59 -15.54
CA GLY A 405 6.01 -8.62 -14.38
C GLY A 405 7.42 -8.06 -14.66
N LEU A 406 8.00 -8.36 -15.81
CA LEU A 406 9.29 -7.79 -16.23
C LEU A 406 9.22 -6.25 -16.39
N LEU A 407 8.18 -5.74 -17.05
CA LEU A 407 7.96 -4.29 -17.20
C LEU A 407 7.79 -3.61 -15.84
N VAL A 408 7.09 -4.24 -14.91
CA VAL A 408 6.93 -3.77 -13.53
C VAL A 408 8.28 -3.68 -12.82
N LEU A 409 9.12 -4.71 -12.92
CA LEU A 409 10.45 -4.72 -12.32
C LEU A 409 11.30 -3.57 -12.87
N ILE A 410 11.40 -3.45 -14.20
CA ILE A 410 12.18 -2.38 -14.84
C ILE A 410 11.64 -0.99 -14.43
N GLY A 411 10.33 -0.78 -14.50
CA GLY A 411 9.69 0.47 -14.09
C GLY A 411 9.88 0.79 -12.61
N GLY A 412 9.88 -0.21 -11.73
CA GLY A 412 10.13 -0.05 -10.30
C GLY A 412 11.57 0.37 -10.02
N PHE A 413 12.55 -0.29 -10.63
CA PHE A 413 13.97 0.08 -10.52
C PHE A 413 14.23 1.48 -11.08
N MET A 414 13.64 1.80 -12.23
CA MET A 414 13.74 3.15 -12.81
C MET A 414 13.24 4.21 -11.84
N PHE A 415 12.12 3.98 -11.12
CA PHE A 415 11.59 4.93 -10.15
C PHE A 415 12.60 5.22 -9.04
N VAL A 416 13.08 4.16 -8.39
CA VAL A 416 14.06 4.24 -7.30
C VAL A 416 15.32 4.96 -7.77
N TRP A 417 15.87 4.55 -8.92
CA TRP A 417 17.06 5.16 -9.51
C TRP A 417 16.87 6.65 -9.80
N LEU A 418 15.79 7.04 -10.47
CA LEU A 418 15.53 8.43 -10.85
C LEU A 418 15.46 9.36 -9.63
N VAL A 419 14.85 8.90 -8.53
CA VAL A 419 14.78 9.69 -7.30
C VAL A 419 16.14 9.82 -6.64
N PHE A 420 16.87 8.72 -6.45
CA PHE A 420 18.19 8.78 -5.80
C PHE A 420 19.23 9.53 -6.65
N ALA A 421 19.20 9.40 -7.98
CA ALA A 421 20.05 10.17 -8.88
C ALA A 421 19.76 11.69 -8.78
N ASN A 422 18.48 12.09 -8.67
CA ASN A 422 18.11 13.49 -8.46
C ASN A 422 18.66 14.01 -7.11
N LEU A 423 18.48 13.24 -6.03
CA LEU A 423 19.00 13.58 -4.70
C LEU A 423 20.52 13.75 -4.70
N TRP A 424 21.25 12.86 -5.38
CA TRP A 424 22.69 12.93 -5.51
C TRP A 424 23.14 14.19 -6.26
N ARG A 425 22.53 14.48 -7.42
CA ARG A 425 22.86 15.67 -8.23
C ARG A 425 22.63 16.97 -7.45
N ASN A 426 21.53 17.08 -6.71
CA ASN A 426 21.23 18.28 -5.94
C ASN A 426 22.19 18.49 -4.77
N ARG A 427 22.73 17.41 -4.17
CA ARG A 427 23.78 17.52 -3.15
C ARG A 427 25.07 18.10 -3.72
N GLN A 428 25.46 17.69 -4.93
CA GLN A 428 26.66 18.22 -5.59
C GLN A 428 26.54 19.71 -5.91
N LEU A 429 25.37 20.17 -6.36
CA LEU A 429 25.13 21.59 -6.65
C LEU A 429 25.04 22.49 -5.40
N SER A 430 24.90 21.89 -4.21
CA SER A 430 24.81 22.61 -2.93
C SER A 430 26.12 22.67 -2.14
N ARG A 431 27.14 21.95 -2.61
CA ARG A 431 28.52 22.01 -2.12
C ARG A 431 29.32 22.90 -3.04
#